data_AF-A0A368F366-F1
#
_entry.id   AF-A0A368F366-F1
#
_cell.length_a   1.000
_cell.length_b   1.000
_cell.length_c   1.000
_cell.angle_alpha   90.00
_cell.angle_beta   90.00
_cell.angle_gamma   90.00
#
_symmetry.space_group_name_H-M   'P 1'
#
loop_
_entity.id
_entity.type
_entity.pdbx_description
1 polymer ?
#
loop_
_entity_poly.entity_id
_entity_poly.type
_entity_poly.pdbx_seq_one_letter_code
_entity_poly.pdbx_strand_id
1 'polypeptide(L)'
;MTQTDATASPAQKLNPLVPSDYKLEGSSLQRCCHQMRDNPVSLITLSADMMGERFVERVTAECIDREEVFDPAISQAPEEHREAMTTLFFVLVEKIILEERKRNPDRDLEGLLRKEEFLSAVFCCAMELVLFVQESERVFPWCLEVQYAPSLFYALFIIFVWFVQGVITSFSGDVSAPL
;
A
#
# COMPACT_ATOMS: atom_id res chain seq x y z
N MET A 1 4.49 36.72 -16.70
CA MET A 1 4.94 36.33 -15.34
C MET A 1 3.77 36.67 -14.44
N THR A 2 3.01 35.74 -13.88
CA THR A 2 3.41 34.48 -13.25
C THR A 2 2.22 33.52 -13.35
N GLN A 3 2.44 32.33 -13.91
CA GLN A 3 1.44 31.26 -13.94
C GLN A 3 1.53 30.57 -12.58
N THR A 4 0.51 30.75 -11.74
CA THR A 4 0.40 30.04 -10.47
C THR A 4 0.04 28.60 -10.79
N ASP A 5 1.03 27.70 -10.76
CA ASP A 5 0.81 26.27 -10.73
C ASP A 5 -0.04 25.93 -9.51
N ALA A 6 -1.29 25.55 -9.75
CA ALA A 6 -2.14 24.96 -8.72
C ALA A 6 -1.60 23.55 -8.45
N THR A 7 -0.64 23.44 -7.54
CA THR A 7 -0.20 22.15 -7.00
C THR A 7 -1.41 21.45 -6.38
N ALA A 8 -1.83 20.33 -6.99
CA ALA A 8 -2.91 19.49 -6.48
C ALA A 8 -2.64 19.12 -5.01
N SER A 9 -3.68 19.12 -4.17
CA SER A 9 -3.52 18.75 -2.77
C SER A 9 -3.10 17.27 -2.65
N PRO A 10 -2.38 16.87 -1.59
CA PRO A 10 -2.00 15.48 -1.35
C PRO A 10 -3.18 14.49 -1.45
N ALA A 11 -4.35 14.88 -0.96
CA ALA A 11 -5.59 14.12 -1.11
C ALA A 11 -6.01 13.93 -2.59
N GLN A 12 -5.85 14.95 -3.44
CA GLN A 12 -6.13 14.85 -4.88
C GLN A 12 -5.13 13.93 -5.61
N LYS A 13 -3.88 13.85 -5.13
CA LYS A 13 -2.84 12.97 -5.67
C LYS A 13 -3.02 11.50 -5.24
N LEU A 14 -3.68 11.26 -4.10
CA LEU A 14 -3.99 9.91 -3.59
C LEU A 14 -5.24 9.30 -4.23
N ASN A 15 -6.24 10.11 -4.61
CA ASN A 15 -7.47 9.66 -5.26
C ASN A 15 -7.29 8.66 -6.43
N PRO A 16 -6.31 8.79 -7.34
CA PRO A 16 -6.09 7.77 -8.37
C PRO A 16 -5.56 6.44 -7.81
N LEU A 17 -4.85 6.46 -6.68
CA LEU A 17 -4.22 5.28 -6.06
C LEU A 17 -5.16 4.56 -5.08
N VAL A 18 -5.92 5.32 -4.30
CA VAL A 18 -6.84 4.83 -3.27
C VAL A 18 -8.27 5.13 -3.72
N PRO A 19 -9.01 4.15 -4.26
CA PRO A 19 -10.39 4.34 -4.64
C PRO A 19 -11.20 4.66 -3.39
N SER A 20 -11.90 5.80 -3.40
CA SER A 20 -12.67 6.30 -2.25
C SER A 20 -13.82 5.36 -1.84
N ASP A 21 -14.19 4.43 -2.71
CA ASP A 21 -15.30 3.49 -2.58
C ASP A 21 -14.84 2.03 -2.46
N TYR A 22 -13.54 1.76 -2.38
CA TYR A 22 -13.04 0.39 -2.24
C TYR A 22 -13.56 -0.24 -0.94
N LYS A 23 -14.14 -1.42 -1.06
CA LYS A 23 -14.55 -2.26 0.07
C LYS A 23 -14.05 -3.66 -0.17
N LEU A 24 -13.46 -4.27 0.86
CA LEU A 24 -13.07 -5.67 0.80
C LEU A 24 -14.30 -6.57 0.61
N GLU A 25 -15.42 -6.22 1.26
CA GLU A 25 -16.69 -6.92 1.05
C GLU A 25 -17.19 -6.76 -0.39
N GLY A 26 -17.43 -7.87 -1.06
CA GLY A 26 -17.85 -7.90 -2.45
C GLY A 26 -16.73 -7.67 -3.47
N SER A 27 -15.49 -7.40 -3.03
CA SER A 27 -14.32 -7.23 -3.89
C SER A 27 -13.99 -8.48 -4.70
N SER A 28 -13.18 -8.32 -5.74
CA SER A 28 -12.68 -9.46 -6.53
C SER A 28 -11.68 -10.29 -5.72
N LEU A 29 -10.91 -9.65 -4.82
CA LEU A 29 -10.02 -10.30 -3.86
C LEU A 29 -10.80 -11.25 -2.96
N GLN A 30 -11.87 -10.77 -2.31
CA GLN A 30 -12.69 -11.60 -1.42
C GLN A 30 -13.29 -12.79 -2.18
N ARG A 31 -13.83 -12.54 -3.39
CA ARG A 31 -14.36 -13.61 -4.25
C ARG A 31 -13.28 -14.63 -4.62
N CYS A 32 -12.05 -14.19 -4.91
CA CYS A 32 -10.93 -15.07 -5.21
C CYS A 32 -10.56 -15.92 -3.98
N CYS A 33 -10.46 -15.31 -2.80
CA CYS A 33 -10.14 -15.99 -1.55
C CYS A 33 -11.21 -17.01 -1.14
N HIS A 34 -12.49 -16.72 -1.37
CA HIS A 34 -13.59 -17.67 -1.11
C HIS A 34 -13.55 -18.92 -1.98
N GLN A 35 -12.84 -18.89 -3.11
CA GLN A 35 -12.65 -20.05 -3.99
C GLN A 35 -11.44 -20.91 -3.61
N MET A 36 -10.59 -20.43 -2.69
CA MET A 36 -9.42 -21.16 -2.21
C MET A 36 -9.82 -22.25 -1.22
N ARG A 37 -8.97 -23.27 -1.07
CA ARG A 37 -9.28 -24.41 -0.20
C ARG A 37 -9.39 -23.94 1.25
N ASP A 38 -8.39 -23.20 1.72
CA ASP A 38 -8.41 -22.55 3.01
C ASP A 38 -8.47 -21.03 2.81
N ASN A 39 -9.66 -20.45 2.99
CA ASN A 39 -9.93 -19.03 2.78
C ASN A 39 -8.97 -18.12 3.61
N PRO A 40 -8.06 -17.34 2.96
CA PRO A 40 -7.09 -16.51 3.66
C PRO A 40 -7.58 -15.12 4.05
N VAL A 41 -8.87 -14.75 3.83
CA VAL A 41 -9.37 -13.37 4.09
C VAL A 41 -9.02 -12.90 5.51
N SER A 42 -9.32 -13.69 6.54
CA SER A 42 -9.06 -13.30 7.92
C SER A 42 -7.58 -13.12 8.23
N LEU A 43 -6.70 -13.89 7.57
CA LEU A 43 -5.26 -13.74 7.71
C LEU A 43 -4.79 -12.42 7.08
N ILE A 44 -5.29 -12.11 5.88
CA ILE A 44 -4.94 -10.89 5.15
C ILE A 44 -5.41 -9.65 5.94
N THR A 45 -6.64 -9.67 6.47
CA THR A 45 -7.17 -8.55 7.27
C THR A 45 -6.41 -8.39 8.57
N LEU A 46 -6.18 -9.48 9.31
CA LEU A 46 -5.41 -9.42 10.56
C LEU A 46 -3.98 -8.90 10.33
N SER A 47 -3.35 -9.31 9.22
CA SER A 47 -2.02 -8.83 8.86
C SER A 47 -2.04 -7.32 8.59
N ALA A 48 -3.04 -6.82 7.85
CA ALA A 48 -3.19 -5.39 7.59
C ALA A 48 -3.39 -4.59 8.88
N ASP A 49 -4.25 -5.08 9.78
CA ASP A 49 -4.51 -4.44 11.08
C ASP A 49 -3.22 -4.34 11.91
N MET A 50 -2.50 -5.46 12.07
CA MET A 50 -1.24 -5.49 12.82
C MET A 50 -0.17 -4.55 12.22
N MET A 51 -0.02 -4.53 10.90
CA MET A 51 0.98 -3.68 10.24
C MET A 51 0.60 -2.19 10.30
N GLY A 52 -0.69 -1.88 10.23
CA GLY A 52 -1.22 -0.53 10.39
C GLY A 52 -1.11 -0.03 11.83
N GLU A 53 -1.34 -0.88 12.83
CA GLU A 53 -1.10 -0.54 14.24
C GLU A 53 0.37 -0.21 14.49
N ARG A 54 1.32 -1.02 13.99
CA ARG A 54 2.76 -0.71 14.08
C ARG A 54 3.12 0.66 13.50
N PHE A 55 2.48 1.05 12.40
CA PHE A 55 2.67 2.39 11.82
C PHE A 55 2.21 3.49 12.80
N VAL A 56 0.99 3.38 13.34
CA VAL A 56 0.45 4.36 14.29
C VAL A 56 1.31 4.43 15.55
N GLU A 57 1.70 3.28 16.10
CA GLU A 57 2.59 3.20 17.26
C GLU A 57 3.92 3.90 16.99
N ARG A 58 4.54 3.62 15.84
CA ARG A 58 5.84 4.17 15.47
C ARG A 58 5.80 5.68 15.24
N VAL A 59 4.74 6.19 14.61
CA VAL A 59 4.52 7.63 14.41
C VAL A 59 4.24 8.32 15.75
N THR A 60 3.39 7.72 16.59
CA THR A 60 3.06 8.28 17.91
C THR A 60 4.29 8.35 18.80
N ALA A 61 5.14 7.31 18.76
CA ALA A 61 6.39 7.26 19.53
C ALA A 61 7.39 8.35 19.12
N GLU A 62 7.37 8.82 17.86
CA GLU A 62 8.25 9.92 17.42
C GLU A 62 7.87 11.27 18.03
N CYS A 63 6.61 11.42 18.44
CA CYS A 63 6.09 12.62 19.07
C CYS A 63 6.33 12.66 20.58
N ILE A 64 6.65 11.52 21.21
CA ILE A 64 6.95 11.46 22.64
C ILE A 64 8.28 12.20 22.87
N ASP A 65 8.29 13.13 23.83
CA ASP A 65 9.44 13.94 24.25
C ASP A 65 9.98 14.99 23.24
N ARG A 66 9.23 15.34 22.19
CA ARG A 66 9.59 16.44 21.27
C ARG A 66 8.78 17.71 21.52
N GLU A 67 9.47 18.85 21.48
CA GLU A 67 8.81 20.18 21.51
C GLU A 67 8.07 20.49 20.20
N GLU A 68 8.58 19.98 19.07
CA GLU A 68 7.98 20.14 17.74
C GLU A 68 7.57 18.78 17.14
N VAL A 69 6.40 18.75 16.51
CA VAL A 69 5.88 17.57 15.82
C VAL A 69 6.73 17.33 14.57
N PHE A 70 7.43 16.19 14.52
CA PHE A 70 8.14 15.75 13.31
C PHE A 70 7.15 15.36 12.22
N ASP A 71 7.37 15.85 10.99
CA ASP A 71 6.53 15.57 9.81
C ASP A 71 5.02 15.71 10.10
N PRO A 72 4.52 16.95 10.23
CA PRO A 72 3.13 17.23 10.58
C PRO A 72 2.12 16.67 9.59
N ALA A 73 2.50 16.53 8.31
CA ALA A 73 1.64 16.00 7.25
C ALA A 73 1.14 14.59 7.60
N ILE A 74 1.99 13.79 8.27
CA ILE A 74 1.65 12.44 8.71
C ILE A 74 1.24 12.40 10.19
N SER A 75 2.01 13.07 11.04
CA SER A 75 1.88 12.93 12.51
C SER A 75 0.60 13.54 13.09
N GLN A 76 -0.09 14.43 12.37
CA GLN A 76 -1.35 15.03 12.83
C GLN A 76 -2.57 14.12 12.67
N ALA A 77 -2.53 13.18 11.72
CA ALA A 77 -3.65 12.29 11.40
C ALA A 77 -3.18 10.85 11.10
N PRO A 78 -2.43 10.19 12.01
CA PRO A 78 -1.85 8.87 11.74
C PRO A 78 -2.93 7.81 11.45
N GLU A 79 -4.11 7.94 12.04
CA GLU A 79 -5.23 7.01 11.78
C GLU A 79 -5.81 7.14 10.36
N GLU A 80 -5.91 8.36 9.84
CA GLU A 80 -6.38 8.61 8.47
C GLU A 80 -5.38 8.03 7.45
N HIS A 81 -4.09 8.20 7.71
CA HIS A 81 -3.05 7.60 6.88
C HIS A 81 -3.03 6.08 7.00
N ARG A 82 -3.27 5.51 8.19
CA ARG A 82 -3.44 4.06 8.37
C ARG A 82 -4.59 3.54 7.51
N GLU A 83 -5.74 4.20 7.51
CA GLU A 83 -6.89 3.80 6.69
C GLU A 83 -6.58 3.84 5.18
N ALA A 84 -5.89 4.90 4.73
CA ALA A 84 -5.44 5.01 3.35
C ALA A 84 -4.45 3.89 2.96
N MET A 85 -3.47 3.59 3.83
CA MET A 85 -2.50 2.51 3.63
C MET A 85 -3.17 1.14 3.58
N THR A 86 -4.10 0.87 4.49
CA THR A 86 -4.85 -0.40 4.55
C THR A 86 -5.72 -0.58 3.31
N THR A 87 -6.41 0.47 2.86
CA THR A 87 -7.22 0.45 1.65
C THR A 87 -6.34 0.18 0.42
N LEU A 88 -5.24 0.91 0.29
CA LEU A 88 -4.29 0.71 -0.80
C LEU A 88 -3.74 -0.72 -0.78
N PHE A 89 -3.34 -1.23 0.38
CA PHE A 89 -2.87 -2.60 0.55
C PHE A 89 -3.83 -3.63 -0.05
N PHE A 90 -5.12 -3.57 0.26
CA PHE A 90 -6.10 -4.50 -0.31
C PHE A 90 -6.22 -4.37 -1.83
N VAL A 91 -6.22 -3.14 -2.36
CA VAL A 91 -6.21 -2.87 -3.80
C VAL A 91 -4.98 -3.49 -4.46
N LEU A 92 -3.81 -3.37 -3.84
CA LEU A 92 -2.57 -3.93 -4.38
C LEU A 92 -2.57 -5.45 -4.36
N VAL A 93 -3.00 -6.06 -3.26
CA VAL A 93 -3.14 -7.53 -3.17
C VAL A 93 -4.12 -8.02 -4.23
N GLU A 94 -5.28 -7.37 -4.39
CA GLU A 94 -6.25 -7.71 -5.43
C GLU A 94 -5.62 -7.69 -6.82
N LYS A 95 -4.98 -6.58 -7.19
CA LYS A 95 -4.34 -6.41 -8.50
C LYS A 95 -3.26 -7.47 -8.75
N ILE A 96 -2.37 -7.68 -7.78
CA ILE A 96 -1.28 -8.66 -7.90
C ILE A 96 -1.85 -10.07 -8.12
N ILE A 97 -2.83 -10.48 -7.34
CA ILE A 97 -3.42 -11.82 -7.44
C ILE A 97 -4.17 -12.02 -8.74
N LEU A 98 -4.94 -11.03 -9.20
CA LEU A 98 -5.67 -11.12 -10.46
C LEU A 98 -4.73 -11.18 -11.66
N GLU A 99 -3.68 -10.35 -11.69
CA GLU A 99 -2.70 -10.37 -12.77
C GLU A 99 -1.85 -11.65 -12.76
N GLU A 100 -1.45 -12.12 -11.58
CA GLU A 100 -0.68 -13.36 -11.47
C GLU A 100 -1.53 -14.57 -11.88
N ARG A 101 -2.83 -14.59 -11.54
CA ARG A 101 -3.76 -15.64 -11.97
C ARG A 101 -3.95 -15.66 -13.49
N LYS A 102 -3.99 -14.48 -14.14
CA LYS A 102 -4.08 -14.37 -15.60
C LYS A 102 -2.79 -14.85 -16.27
N ARG A 103 -1.63 -14.48 -15.71
CA ARG A 103 -0.31 -14.81 -16.27
C ARG A 103 0.07 -16.27 -16.04
N ASN A 104 -0.28 -16.83 -14.89
CA ASN A 104 0.08 -18.17 -14.46
C ASN A 104 -1.07 -18.83 -13.68
N PRO A 105 -2.06 -19.43 -14.38
CA PRO A 105 -3.25 -20.00 -13.76
C PRO A 105 -2.96 -21.14 -12.77
N ASP A 106 -1.84 -21.85 -12.96
CA ASP A 106 -1.43 -22.99 -12.13
C ASP A 106 -0.61 -22.56 -10.90
N ARG A 107 -0.33 -21.26 -10.74
CA ARG A 107 0.44 -20.76 -9.59
C ARG A 107 -0.34 -20.96 -8.30
N ASP A 108 0.37 -21.40 -7.27
CA ASP A 108 -0.15 -21.49 -5.91
C ASP A 108 -0.32 -20.08 -5.29
N LEU A 109 -1.47 -19.47 -5.58
CA LEU A 109 -1.87 -18.16 -5.04
C LEU A 109 -2.29 -18.25 -3.57
N GLU A 110 -2.81 -19.40 -3.15
CA GLU A 110 -3.20 -19.64 -1.76
C GLU A 110 -1.96 -19.68 -0.85
N GLY A 111 -0.94 -20.43 -1.23
CA GLY A 111 0.35 -20.45 -0.54
C GLY A 111 1.07 -19.10 -0.59
N LEU A 112 0.89 -18.30 -1.65
CA LEU A 112 1.44 -16.95 -1.74
C LEU A 112 0.78 -15.99 -0.73
N LEU A 113 -0.55 -15.96 -0.66
CA LEU A 113 -1.32 -15.09 0.24
C LEU A 113 -1.11 -15.40 1.72
N ARG A 114 -0.56 -16.58 2.03
CA ARG A 114 -0.22 -17.00 3.40
C ARG A 114 1.18 -16.61 3.85
N LYS A 115 2.02 -16.10 2.95
CA LYS A 115 3.38 -15.68 3.29
C LYS A 115 3.35 -14.29 3.92
N GLU A 116 3.81 -14.22 5.16
CA GLU A 116 3.96 -12.95 5.87
C GLU A 116 4.87 -12.00 5.08
N GLU A 117 5.95 -12.49 4.48
CA GLU A 117 6.89 -11.68 3.71
C GLU A 117 6.21 -11.04 2.49
N PHE A 118 5.26 -11.74 1.86
CA PHE A 118 4.49 -11.19 0.74
C PHE A 118 3.56 -10.09 1.23
N LEU A 119 2.76 -10.35 2.28
CA LEU A 119 1.81 -9.36 2.81
C LEU A 119 2.53 -8.13 3.36
N SER A 120 3.61 -8.32 4.12
CA SER A 120 4.47 -7.23 4.61
C SER A 120 5.10 -6.45 3.47
N ALA A 121 5.56 -7.11 2.41
CA ALA A 121 6.12 -6.42 1.27
C ALA A 121 5.10 -5.50 0.58
N VAL A 122 3.88 -6.01 0.36
CA VAL A 122 2.81 -5.23 -0.27
C VAL A 122 2.35 -4.09 0.64
N PHE A 123 2.29 -4.29 1.96
CA PHE A 123 1.92 -3.24 2.90
C PHE A 123 3.00 -2.15 3.00
N CYS A 124 4.29 -2.52 3.03
CA CYS A 124 5.38 -1.53 2.96
C CYS A 124 5.27 -0.68 1.68
N CYS A 125 4.88 -1.29 0.56
CA CYS A 125 4.66 -0.55 -0.68
C CYS A 125 3.47 0.42 -0.57
N ALA A 126 2.37 0.00 0.05
CA ALA A 126 1.22 0.87 0.30
C ALA A 126 1.61 2.05 1.22
N MET A 127 2.37 1.78 2.29
CA MET A 127 2.91 2.79 3.19
C MET A 127 3.79 3.79 2.46
N GLU A 128 4.79 3.33 1.70
CA GLU A 128 5.71 4.19 0.96
C GLU A 128 4.97 5.10 -0.03
N LEU A 129 3.97 4.58 -0.75
CA LEU A 129 3.18 5.39 -1.68
C LEU A 129 2.36 6.47 -0.97
N VAL A 130 1.75 6.15 0.17
CA VAL A 130 0.99 7.14 0.95
C VAL A 130 1.93 8.22 1.49
N LEU A 131 3.06 7.83 2.09
CA LEU A 131 4.08 8.77 2.58
C LEU A 131 4.60 9.67 1.45
N PHE A 132 4.91 9.09 0.30
CA PHE A 132 5.38 9.82 -0.88
C PHE A 132 4.36 10.87 -1.36
N VAL A 133 3.08 10.51 -1.46
CA VAL A 133 2.04 11.45 -1.91
C VAL A 133 1.80 12.57 -0.91
N GLN A 134 1.94 12.28 0.38
CA GLN A 134 1.84 13.26 1.46
C GLN A 134 3.09 14.12 1.62
N GLU A 135 4.09 13.94 0.75
CA GLU A 135 5.37 14.67 0.80
C GLU A 135 6.05 14.53 2.18
N SER A 136 5.90 13.35 2.78
CA SER A 136 6.43 13.02 4.10
C SER A 136 7.95 13.16 4.17
N GLU A 137 8.46 13.59 5.32
CA GLU A 137 9.90 13.58 5.62
C GLU A 137 10.44 12.15 5.86
N ARG A 138 9.54 11.18 6.05
CA ARG A 138 9.88 9.76 6.22
C ARG A 138 10.13 9.15 4.85
N VAL A 139 11.39 9.14 4.46
CA VAL A 139 11.84 8.54 3.20
C VAL A 139 12.22 7.08 3.38
N PHE A 140 12.14 6.30 2.30
CA PHE A 140 12.72 4.96 2.24
C PHE A 140 14.15 4.92 2.84
N PRO A 141 14.49 3.93 3.69
CA PRO A 141 13.78 2.69 3.98
C PRO A 141 12.88 2.73 5.24
N TRP A 142 12.38 3.90 5.66
CA TRP A 142 11.63 4.04 6.92
C TRP A 142 10.48 3.04 7.07
N CYS A 143 9.71 2.78 6.01
CA CYS A 143 8.63 1.80 6.02
C CYS A 143 9.08 0.37 6.39
N LEU A 144 10.33 0.00 6.06
CA LEU A 144 10.92 -1.30 6.42
C LEU A 144 11.31 -1.38 7.90
N GLU A 145 11.80 -0.26 8.43
CA GLU A 145 12.17 -0.15 9.84
C GLU A 145 10.94 -0.29 10.73
N VAL A 146 9.82 0.30 10.32
CA VAL A 146 8.51 0.19 11.00
C VAL A 146 8.05 -1.27 11.08
N GLN A 147 8.28 -2.05 10.02
CA GLN A 147 7.84 -3.45 9.96
C GLN A 147 8.88 -4.44 10.48
N TYR A 148 9.97 -3.98 11.12
CA TYR A 148 11.07 -4.81 11.63
C TYR A 148 11.60 -5.81 10.60
N ALA A 149 11.74 -5.33 9.36
CA ALA A 149 11.90 -6.16 8.16
C ALA A 149 13.28 -6.03 7.49
N PRO A 150 14.42 -6.28 8.18
CA PRO A 150 15.75 -6.06 7.60
C PRO A 150 16.13 -7.10 6.52
N SER A 151 15.54 -8.30 6.53
CA SER A 151 15.78 -9.34 5.51
C SER A 151 15.02 -9.11 4.20
N LEU A 152 14.01 -8.23 4.20
CA LEU A 152 13.14 -7.96 3.04
C LEU A 152 13.80 -7.06 1.97
N PHE A 153 14.98 -6.51 2.23
CA PHE A 153 15.66 -5.50 1.42
C PHE A 153 15.81 -5.84 -0.09
N TYR A 154 16.03 -7.11 -0.45
CA TYR A 154 16.26 -7.51 -1.84
C TYR A 154 14.96 -7.89 -2.58
N ALA A 155 14.04 -8.58 -1.90
CA ALA A 155 12.76 -8.96 -2.46
C ALA A 155 11.84 -7.73 -2.62
N LEU A 156 11.89 -6.80 -1.66
CA LEU A 156 11.16 -5.53 -1.76
C LEU A 156 11.70 -4.63 -2.85
N PHE A 157 13.00 -4.54 -3.10
CA PHE A 157 13.52 -3.81 -4.26
C PHE A 157 12.97 -4.37 -5.57
N ILE A 158 12.95 -5.70 -5.73
CA ILE A 158 12.40 -6.35 -6.93
C ILE A 158 10.89 -6.09 -7.00
N ILE A 159 10.13 -6.37 -5.93
CA ILE A 159 8.69 -6.12 -5.92
C ILE A 159 8.42 -4.64 -6.23
N PHE A 160 9.11 -3.69 -5.58
CA PHE A 160 8.96 -2.26 -5.78
C PHE A 160 9.29 -1.82 -7.22
N VAL A 161 10.38 -2.29 -7.82
CA VAL A 161 10.71 -1.98 -9.22
C VAL A 161 9.66 -2.54 -10.19
N TRP A 162 9.28 -3.81 -10.03
CA TRP A 162 8.28 -4.43 -10.90
C TRP A 162 6.87 -3.86 -10.69
N PHE A 163 6.55 -3.51 -9.45
CA PHE A 163 5.27 -2.97 -9.04
C PHE A 163 5.13 -1.49 -9.43
N VAL A 164 6.10 -0.63 -9.12
CA VAL A 164 6.09 0.78 -9.56
C VAL A 164 6.06 0.86 -11.07
N GLN A 165 6.83 0.02 -11.78
CA GLN A 165 6.81 0.01 -13.24
C GLN A 165 5.48 -0.52 -13.81
N GLY A 166 4.88 -1.55 -13.19
CA GLY A 166 3.55 -2.05 -13.55
C GLY A 166 2.41 -1.06 -13.24
N VAL A 167 2.46 -0.40 -12.10
CA VAL A 167 1.50 0.61 -11.65
C VAL A 167 1.59 1.86 -12.53
N ILE A 168 2.79 2.40 -12.78
CA ILE A 168 2.99 3.52 -13.71
C ILE A 168 2.48 3.15 -15.12
N THR A 169 2.74 1.92 -15.59
CA THR A 169 2.26 1.47 -16.90
C THR A 169 0.73 1.32 -16.94
N SER A 170 0.12 0.83 -15.86
CA SER A 170 -1.34 0.72 -15.74
C SER A 170 -2.03 2.08 -15.66
N PHE A 171 -1.44 3.06 -14.95
CA PHE A 171 -1.95 4.44 -14.93
C PHE A 171 -1.72 5.17 -16.25
N SER A 172 -0.63 4.86 -16.97
CA SER A 172 -0.39 5.42 -18.32
C SER A 172 -1.31 4.78 -19.37
N GLY A 173 -1.82 3.57 -19.12
CA GLY A 173 -2.75 2.86 -20.01
C GLY A 173 -4.15 3.46 -20.05
N ASP A 174 -4.61 4.12 -18.98
CA ASP A 174 -5.92 4.77 -18.92
C ASP A 174 -5.96 6.16 -19.60
N VAL A 175 -4.82 6.68 -20.07
CA VAL A 175 -4.74 7.94 -20.86
C VAL A 175 -4.63 7.67 -22.37
N SER A 176 -4.75 6.41 -22.82
CA SER A 176 -4.80 6.07 -24.24
C SER A 176 -5.89 5.05 -24.56
N ALA A 177 -7.11 5.56 -24.68
CA ALA A 177 -8.15 5.00 -25.53
C ALA A 177 -8.69 6.15 -26.43
N PRO A 178 -9.08 5.87 -27.68
CA PRO A 178 -8.45 6.43 -28.87
C PRO A 178 -9.15 7.69 -29.44
N LEU A 179 -8.45 8.29 -30.41
CA LEU A 179 -8.93 9.30 -31.37
C LEU A 179 -10.36 9.06 -31.89
#